data_AF-A0AAV8TIQ0-F1
#
_entry.id   AF-A0AAV8TIQ0-F1
#
_cell.length_a   1.000
_cell.length_b   1.000
_cell.length_c   1.000
_cell.angle_alpha   90.00
_cell.angle_beta   90.00
_cell.angle_gamma   90.00
#
_symmetry.space_group_name_H-M   'P 1'
#
loop_
_entity.id
_entity.type
_entity.pdbx_description
1 polymer ?
#
loop_
_entity_poly.entity_id
_entity_poly.type
_entity_poly.pdbx_seq_one_letter_code
_entity_poly.pdbx_strand_id
1 'polypeptide(L)'
;MMMEGVENIMGVSVGVLVLLILLLMLFLILILFLLACKPWRFFSSSSSSLLSFFRSRSNRVGDLERPLVSDLVQTSDENTELERDYDLEGACNQNEGLLHSPRTQGRVFKQRIQPSAPHRTPDLVSDSTEDISVGQTLKASWLTERLAEVQAIKQEDQSPSLKYGIENEAFRDYVPKVIADQSSCLSLEVISGPCRGLRCTVQSTSASGLPLTLGRVSSDLVLKDSEVSGKHAMINWNVDRKKWELLDMGSLNGTLLNERPINHPDSGSRHWGDPVEISNGDIVTLGTTSNIYVSVTSESEIKTQIPFSVGMASDPMALRRGGKKLPMEDVCYFHWPLPSVEQFGVLGICDGHGGVSAANSASKLLPEKITSILSDSTVRERVLSQCDASDVFRVAFSQTEASMDNHYEGCTATVLLIWTDGNRSFFAQCANLGDSACVINVHGKQIKMTEDHRITSYSERLRINEMGEPLKEGETRLCGKG
;
A
#
# COMPACT_ATOMS: atom_id res chain seq x y z
N MET A 1 8.44 -1.20 -84.74
CA MET A 1 7.79 -0.84 -83.46
C MET A 1 7.51 -2.10 -82.62
N MET A 2 8.55 -2.90 -82.32
CA MET A 2 8.45 -4.08 -81.42
C MET A 2 9.78 -4.34 -80.68
N MET A 3 10.62 -3.32 -80.49
CA MET A 3 11.90 -3.46 -79.75
C MET A 3 11.98 -2.56 -78.50
N GLU A 4 11.20 -1.48 -78.38
CA GLU A 4 11.18 -0.63 -77.18
C GLU A 4 10.37 -1.20 -76.00
N GLY A 5 9.56 -2.23 -76.22
CA GLY A 5 8.73 -2.83 -75.16
C GLY A 5 9.48 -3.79 -74.23
N VAL A 6 10.61 -4.36 -74.67
CA VAL A 6 11.33 -5.40 -73.91
C VAL A 6 12.30 -4.80 -72.89
N GLU A 7 12.89 -3.63 -73.18
CA GLU A 7 13.81 -2.96 -72.25
C GLU A 7 13.11 -2.44 -70.98
N ASN A 8 11.87 -1.95 -71.10
CA ASN A 8 11.07 -1.49 -69.95
C ASN A 8 10.64 -2.64 -69.02
N ILE A 9 10.41 -3.86 -69.55
CA ILE A 9 10.00 -5.00 -68.73
C ILE A 9 11.20 -5.55 -67.93
N MET A 10 12.40 -5.56 -68.51
CA MET A 10 13.62 -5.92 -67.77
C MET A 10 13.98 -4.90 -66.69
N GLY A 11 13.84 -3.59 -66.95
CA GLY A 11 14.14 -2.55 -65.96
C GLY A 11 13.27 -2.64 -64.70
N VAL A 12 11.97 -2.93 -64.88
CA VAL A 12 11.04 -3.14 -63.76
C VAL A 12 11.39 -4.41 -62.98
N SER A 13 11.78 -5.50 -63.65
CA SER A 13 12.20 -6.74 -62.99
C SER A 13 13.45 -6.57 -62.13
N VAL A 14 14.42 -5.76 -62.60
CA VAL A 14 15.66 -5.49 -61.84
C VAL A 14 15.36 -4.57 -60.65
N GLY A 15 14.50 -3.57 -60.81
CA GLY A 15 14.09 -2.69 -59.72
C GLY A 15 13.39 -3.44 -58.57
N VAL A 16 12.49 -4.38 -58.90
CA VAL A 16 11.82 -5.22 -57.92
C VAL A 16 12.81 -6.13 -57.20
N LEU A 17 13.78 -6.71 -57.91
CA LEU A 17 14.81 -7.56 -57.32
C LEU A 17 15.70 -6.78 -56.33
N VAL A 18 16.11 -5.57 -56.69
CA VAL A 18 16.91 -4.70 -55.81
C VAL A 18 16.12 -4.31 -54.56
N LEU A 19 14.83 -3.98 -54.69
CA LEU A 19 13.97 -3.67 -53.54
C LEU A 19 13.83 -4.88 -52.60
N LEU A 20 13.69 -6.09 -53.15
CA LEU A 20 13.58 -7.32 -52.38
C LEU A 20 14.86 -7.61 -51.58
N ILE A 21 16.03 -7.39 -52.19
CA ILE A 21 17.34 -7.55 -51.54
C ILE A 21 17.49 -6.53 -50.39
N LEU A 22 17.10 -5.27 -50.61
CA LEU A 22 17.16 -4.23 -49.57
C LEU A 22 16.26 -4.54 -48.37
N LEU A 23 15.04 -5.04 -48.62
CA LEU A 23 14.13 -5.48 -47.57
C LEU A 23 14.70 -6.67 -46.77
N LEU A 24 15.33 -7.61 -47.46
CA LEU A 24 15.94 -8.80 -46.84
C LEU A 24 17.15 -8.41 -45.97
N MET A 25 17.96 -7.44 -46.40
CA MET A 25 19.05 -6.86 -45.62
C MET A 25 18.54 -6.12 -44.37
N LEU A 26 17.47 -5.33 -44.49
CA LEU A 26 16.85 -4.64 -43.36
C LEU A 26 16.32 -5.64 -42.31
N PHE A 27 15.68 -6.72 -42.76
CA PHE A 27 15.18 -7.78 -41.89
C PHE A 27 16.32 -8.49 -41.14
N LEU A 28 17.45 -8.76 -41.81
CA LEU A 28 18.64 -9.33 -41.19
C LEU A 28 19.26 -8.41 -40.14
N ILE A 29 19.29 -7.10 -40.39
CA ILE A 29 19.74 -6.09 -39.41
C ILE A 29 18.81 -6.08 -38.19
N LEU A 30 17.49 -6.19 -38.38
CA LEU A 30 16.52 -6.26 -37.28
C LEU A 30 16.73 -7.52 -36.43
N ILE A 31 16.98 -8.68 -37.06
CA ILE A 31 17.30 -9.94 -36.34
C ILE A 31 18.60 -9.78 -35.55
N LEU A 32 19.64 -9.21 -36.14
CA LEU A 32 20.91 -8.95 -35.44
C LEU A 32 20.70 -7.99 -34.26
N PHE A 33 19.84 -6.98 -34.41
CA PHE A 33 19.47 -6.08 -33.31
C PHE A 33 18.72 -6.81 -32.20
N LEU A 34 17.76 -7.69 -32.53
CA LEU A 34 17.05 -8.52 -31.54
C LEU A 34 17.97 -9.52 -30.82
N LEU A 35 18.97 -10.07 -31.52
CA LEU A 35 19.97 -10.97 -30.92
C LEU A 35 20.99 -10.22 -30.06
N ALA A 36 21.39 -9.00 -30.46
CA ALA A 36 22.32 -8.16 -29.71
C ALA A 36 21.65 -7.52 -28.49
N CYS A 37 20.40 -7.07 -28.63
CA CYS A 37 19.55 -6.58 -27.55
C CYS A 37 18.92 -7.76 -26.80
N LYS A 38 19.75 -8.54 -26.10
CA LYS A 38 19.35 -9.68 -25.26
C LYS A 38 18.09 -9.38 -24.42
N PRO A 39 16.91 -9.97 -24.73
CA PRO A 39 15.76 -9.99 -23.83
C PRO A 39 15.67 -11.32 -23.07
N TRP A 40 16.71 -12.16 -23.10
CA TRP A 40 16.69 -13.52 -22.54
C TRP A 40 17.32 -13.62 -21.16
N ARG A 41 16.83 -12.79 -20.24
CA ARG A 41 16.87 -13.12 -18.79
C ARG A 41 15.50 -13.38 -18.19
N PHE A 42 14.43 -13.46 -18.99
CA PHE A 42 13.07 -13.72 -18.48
C PHE A 42 12.43 -15.05 -18.90
N PHE A 43 13.12 -15.92 -19.64
CA PHE A 43 12.66 -17.30 -19.88
C PHE A 43 13.80 -18.30 -19.71
N SER A 44 13.99 -18.78 -18.49
CA SER A 44 14.60 -20.09 -18.21
C SER A 44 14.09 -20.63 -16.87
N SER A 45 12.85 -21.06 -16.86
CA SER A 45 12.36 -22.20 -16.08
C SER A 45 11.57 -23.03 -17.09
N SER A 46 11.83 -24.31 -17.34
CA SER A 46 12.17 -25.40 -16.44
C SER A 46 12.72 -26.57 -17.28
N SER A 47 13.48 -27.49 -16.67
CA SER A 47 13.37 -28.96 -16.86
C SER A 47 14.69 -29.67 -16.56
N SER A 48 14.87 -30.18 -15.34
CA SER A 48 15.60 -31.42 -15.10
C SER A 48 15.38 -31.91 -13.67
N SER A 49 14.46 -32.86 -13.49
CA SER A 49 14.70 -34.14 -12.78
C SER A 49 13.39 -34.77 -12.28
N LEU A 50 12.76 -35.57 -13.14
CA LEU A 50 11.97 -36.74 -12.73
C LEU A 50 12.57 -37.95 -13.44
N LEU A 51 13.34 -38.75 -12.71
CA LEU A 51 13.47 -40.22 -12.86
C LEU A 51 14.55 -40.74 -11.90
N SER A 52 14.13 -41.14 -10.70
CA SER A 52 14.70 -42.32 -10.04
C SER A 52 13.66 -42.86 -9.05
N PHE A 53 12.81 -43.75 -9.56
CA PHE A 53 11.93 -44.61 -8.78
C PHE A 53 12.72 -45.86 -8.34
N PHE A 54 12.41 -46.34 -7.13
CA PHE A 54 12.73 -47.64 -6.51
C PHE A 54 14.19 -47.96 -6.10
N ARG A 55 14.46 -47.83 -4.79
CA ARG A 55 14.77 -49.02 -3.97
C ARG A 55 14.48 -48.80 -2.48
N SER A 56 13.72 -49.73 -1.94
CA SER A 56 13.33 -49.90 -0.54
C SER A 56 14.52 -50.26 0.37
N ARG A 57 14.45 -49.90 1.67
CA ARG A 57 14.29 -50.83 2.82
C ARG A 57 14.53 -50.17 4.21
N SER A 58 13.46 -50.13 4.99
CA SER A 58 13.31 -50.48 6.43
C SER A 58 13.88 -49.60 7.57
N ASN A 59 12.94 -49.14 8.41
CA ASN A 59 12.91 -49.03 9.87
C ASN A 59 14.18 -48.65 10.65
N ARG A 60 14.06 -47.56 11.43
CA ARG A 60 13.95 -47.66 12.91
C ARG A 60 13.37 -46.40 13.54
N VAL A 61 12.51 -46.67 14.50
CA VAL A 61 11.82 -45.79 15.45
C VAL A 61 12.82 -45.13 16.41
N GLY A 62 12.53 -43.90 16.85
CA GLY A 62 13.21 -43.28 17.99
C GLY A 62 12.78 -41.83 18.21
N ASP A 63 11.72 -41.66 19.01
CA ASP A 63 11.37 -40.41 19.70
C ASP A 63 12.54 -39.86 20.51
N LEU A 64 12.70 -38.53 20.54
CA LEU A 64 13.22 -37.79 21.69
C LEU A 64 12.99 -36.28 21.54
N GLU A 65 11.82 -35.83 21.98
CA GLU A 65 11.70 -34.57 22.70
C GLU A 65 12.08 -34.83 24.17
N ARG A 66 13.00 -34.04 24.75
CA ARG A 66 12.80 -33.39 26.07
C ARG A 66 13.99 -32.50 26.49
N PRO A 67 13.72 -31.47 27.32
CA PRO A 67 14.65 -30.43 27.73
C PRO A 67 15.43 -30.82 29.00
N LEU A 68 16.56 -30.14 29.21
CA LEU A 68 17.37 -30.25 30.42
C LEU A 68 17.13 -29.02 31.30
N VAL A 69 16.64 -29.22 32.53
CA VAL A 69 17.14 -28.65 33.80
C VAL A 69 16.11 -28.90 34.92
N SER A 70 16.59 -29.52 36.01
CA SER A 70 16.24 -29.40 37.44
C SER A 70 16.85 -30.65 38.12
N ASP A 71 17.46 -30.65 39.30
CA ASP A 71 17.45 -29.72 40.42
C ASP A 71 18.53 -30.09 41.46
N LEU A 72 18.87 -29.10 42.30
CA LEU A 72 19.25 -29.16 43.72
C LEU A 72 20.56 -29.83 44.17
N VAL A 73 21.39 -29.07 44.91
CA VAL A 73 21.53 -29.12 46.39
C VAL A 73 22.59 -28.09 46.87
N GLN A 74 22.27 -27.38 47.95
CA GLN A 74 23.13 -26.47 48.72
C GLN A 74 24.26 -27.21 49.47
N THR A 75 25.43 -26.59 49.70
CA THR A 75 26.04 -26.40 51.05
C THR A 75 27.40 -25.68 51.02
N SER A 76 27.49 -24.66 51.90
CA SER A 76 28.60 -24.23 52.79
C SER A 76 30.03 -23.92 52.29
N ASP A 77 30.44 -22.70 52.66
CA ASP A 77 31.65 -22.31 53.40
C ASP A 77 33.01 -22.05 52.72
N GLU A 78 33.42 -20.79 52.93
CA GLU A 78 34.71 -20.30 53.42
C GLU A 78 35.98 -20.35 52.54
N ASN A 79 36.53 -19.12 52.40
CA ASN A 79 37.93 -18.74 52.67
C ASN A 79 39.02 -18.83 51.58
N THR A 80 39.58 -17.63 51.34
CA THR A 80 41.02 -17.31 51.31
C THR A 80 41.77 -17.28 49.97
N GLU A 81 42.05 -16.03 49.58
CA GLU A 81 43.34 -15.44 49.14
C GLU A 81 44.21 -16.04 48.02
N LEU A 82 44.67 -15.07 47.21
CA LEU A 82 46.02 -14.88 46.65
C LEU A 82 46.37 -15.40 45.24
N GLU A 83 46.56 -14.39 44.37
CA GLU A 83 47.76 -14.06 43.58
C GLU A 83 48.10 -14.78 42.24
N ARG A 84 48.55 -13.91 41.30
CA ARG A 84 49.40 -14.12 40.10
C ARG A 84 48.74 -14.62 38.80
N ASP A 85 49.08 -14.15 37.61
CA ASP A 85 49.89 -13.03 37.08
C ASP A 85 49.77 -13.07 35.53
N TYR A 86 49.86 -11.92 34.86
CA TYR A 86 50.17 -11.64 33.43
C TYR A 86 49.34 -12.34 32.31
N ASP A 87 48.97 -11.71 31.17
CA ASP A 87 49.79 -10.89 30.28
C ASP A 87 49.00 -9.91 29.38
N LEU A 88 49.75 -8.90 28.90
CA LEU A 88 49.41 -7.76 28.05
C LEU A 88 49.37 -8.07 26.54
N GLU A 89 48.59 -7.26 25.80
CA GLU A 89 48.84 -6.59 24.49
C GLU A 89 47.50 -6.42 23.74
N GLY A 90 47.02 -5.22 23.41
CA GLY A 90 47.60 -4.21 22.50
C GLY A 90 46.84 -4.30 21.16
N ALA A 91 46.27 -3.27 20.51
CA ALA A 91 46.42 -1.83 20.64
C ALA A 91 45.23 -1.10 19.98
N CYS A 92 44.87 0.07 20.54
CA CYS A 92 44.17 1.15 19.86
C CYS A 92 45.11 1.84 18.85
N ASN A 93 44.56 2.34 17.73
CA ASN A 93 45.18 3.42 16.97
C ASN A 93 44.17 4.55 16.76
N GLN A 94 44.42 5.64 17.48
CA GLN A 94 44.00 7.00 17.14
C GLN A 94 45.03 7.59 16.18
N ASN A 95 44.60 8.43 15.24
CA ASN A 95 45.48 9.40 14.60
C ASN A 95 44.69 10.69 14.38
N GLU A 96 45.01 11.70 15.19
CA GLU A 96 44.80 13.10 14.85
C GLU A 96 45.99 13.61 14.04
N GLY A 97 45.70 14.42 13.02
CA GLY A 97 46.69 15.17 12.27
C GLY A 97 46.00 16.33 11.56
N LEU A 98 46.12 17.52 12.14
CA LEU A 98 45.77 18.81 11.54
C LEU A 98 46.44 18.97 10.17
N LEU A 99 45.74 19.59 9.19
CA LEU A 99 46.25 20.59 8.25
C LEU A 99 45.12 21.13 7.33
N HIS A 100 44.93 22.45 7.40
CA HIS A 100 44.33 23.44 6.48
C HIS A 100 43.38 23.09 5.30
N SER A 101 42.33 23.92 5.18
CA SER A 101 41.39 24.06 4.04
C SER A 101 42.05 24.46 2.71
N PRO A 102 41.36 24.23 1.59
CA PRO A 102 40.84 25.40 0.87
C PRO A 102 39.40 25.26 0.32
N ARG A 103 38.65 26.36 0.42
CA ARG A 103 37.48 26.69 -0.40
C ARG A 103 37.90 26.83 -1.87
N THR A 104 37.18 26.18 -2.80
CA THR A 104 36.73 26.80 -4.06
C THR A 104 35.63 25.97 -4.76
N GLN A 105 34.43 26.57 -4.79
CA GLN A 105 33.43 26.64 -5.87
C GLN A 105 33.26 25.47 -6.86
N GLY A 106 32.01 24.97 -6.90
CA GLY A 106 31.43 24.21 -8.01
C GLY A 106 29.93 24.02 -7.83
N ARG A 107 29.14 25.11 -7.91
CA ARG A 107 27.67 25.05 -7.92
C ARG A 107 27.19 24.47 -9.26
N VAL A 108 26.67 23.25 -9.26
CA VAL A 108 25.89 22.72 -10.39
C VAL A 108 24.42 23.07 -10.13
N PHE A 109 23.95 24.08 -10.86
CA PHE A 109 22.54 24.43 -10.96
C PHE A 109 21.80 23.28 -11.66
N LYS A 110 20.95 22.53 -10.95
CA LYS A 110 19.87 21.78 -11.58
C LYS A 110 18.62 22.66 -11.62
N GLN A 111 18.11 22.80 -12.83
CA GLN A 111 17.08 23.73 -13.26
C GLN A 111 15.76 23.47 -12.51
N ARG A 112 15.23 24.53 -11.89
CA ARG A 112 13.93 24.58 -11.23
C ARG A 112 12.84 24.46 -12.30
N ILE A 113 12.10 23.34 -12.29
CA ILE A 113 10.83 23.24 -13.01
C ILE A 113 9.84 24.19 -12.31
N GLN A 114 9.20 25.08 -13.08
CA GLN A 114 8.19 26.00 -12.58
C GLN A 114 6.96 25.23 -12.06
N PRO A 115 6.30 25.67 -10.98
CA PRO A 115 5.03 25.08 -10.57
C PRO A 115 3.96 25.43 -11.61
N SER A 116 3.30 24.41 -12.15
CA SER A 116 2.02 24.52 -12.83
C SER A 116 0.94 25.08 -11.88
N ALA A 117 -0.01 25.83 -12.45
CA ALA A 117 -1.06 26.59 -11.76
C ALA A 117 -1.84 25.81 -10.68
N PRO A 118 -2.36 26.48 -9.63
CA PRO A 118 -2.97 25.81 -8.48
C PRO A 118 -4.32 25.20 -8.85
N HIS A 119 -4.40 23.86 -8.78
CA HIS A 119 -5.67 23.19 -8.58
C HIS A 119 -6.10 23.41 -7.12
N ARG A 120 -7.21 24.12 -6.93
CA ARG A 120 -7.70 24.58 -5.62
C ARG A 120 -8.17 23.40 -4.76
N THR A 121 -7.49 23.21 -3.62
CA THR A 121 -7.81 22.28 -2.52
C THR A 121 -8.74 22.95 -1.49
N PRO A 122 -9.41 22.19 -0.61
CA PRO A 122 -10.19 22.77 0.49
C PRO A 122 -9.34 23.69 1.36
N ASP A 123 -9.85 24.88 1.68
CA ASP A 123 -9.22 25.83 2.60
C ASP A 123 -9.55 25.44 4.05
N LEU A 124 -8.50 25.35 4.90
CA LEU A 124 -8.55 24.86 6.28
C LEU A 124 -8.44 26.05 7.24
N VAL A 125 -9.58 26.63 7.62
CA VAL A 125 -9.61 27.75 8.56
C VAL A 125 -9.27 27.27 9.98
N SER A 126 -8.15 27.76 10.53
CA SER A 126 -7.83 27.64 11.95
C SER A 126 -8.68 28.64 12.73
N ASP A 127 -9.77 28.17 13.35
CA ASP A 127 -10.57 28.95 14.32
C ASP A 127 -9.83 29.03 15.67
N SER A 128 -8.61 29.58 15.67
CA SER A 128 -7.96 30.21 16.83
C SER A 128 -6.52 30.58 16.49
N THR A 129 -6.14 31.81 16.86
CA THR A 129 -4.77 32.33 16.89
C THR A 129 -3.98 31.82 18.10
N GLU A 130 -4.19 30.59 18.52
CA GLU A 130 -3.45 29.98 19.64
C GLU A 130 -2.40 28.98 19.12
N ASP A 131 -1.30 28.84 19.85
CA ASP A 131 -0.24 27.87 19.54
C ASP A 131 -0.82 26.46 19.57
N ILE A 132 -1.04 25.89 18.38
CA ILE A 132 -1.52 24.51 18.21
C ILE A 132 -0.51 23.57 18.85
N SER A 133 -0.93 22.90 19.92
CA SER A 133 -0.08 21.93 20.62
C SER A 133 -0.12 20.57 19.93
N VAL A 134 0.98 19.82 20.03
CA VAL A 134 1.10 18.49 19.42
C VAL A 134 0.02 17.57 19.98
N GLY A 135 -0.66 16.82 19.10
CA GLY A 135 -1.72 15.88 19.45
C GLY A 135 -3.15 16.45 19.45
N GLN A 136 -3.33 17.76 19.23
CA GLN A 136 -4.67 18.34 19.07
C GLN A 136 -5.33 17.97 17.74
N THR A 137 -6.66 17.89 17.74
CA THR A 137 -7.45 17.74 16.52
C THR A 137 -7.47 19.06 15.74
N LEU A 138 -7.10 19.01 14.47
CA LEU A 138 -7.28 20.11 13.54
C LEU A 138 -8.68 20.07 12.93
N LYS A 139 -9.29 21.24 12.71
CA LYS A 139 -10.58 21.38 12.04
C LYS A 139 -10.46 22.32 10.83
N ALA A 140 -10.91 21.85 9.67
CA ALA A 140 -11.10 22.60 8.43
C ALA A 140 -12.57 22.86 8.20
N SER A 141 -12.96 24.11 8.00
CA SER A 141 -14.29 24.47 7.51
C SER A 141 -14.19 24.93 6.05
N TRP A 142 -15.02 24.36 5.17
CA TRP A 142 -15.19 24.90 3.80
C TRP A 142 -15.84 26.28 3.90
N LEU A 143 -15.06 27.36 3.76
CA LEU A 143 -15.60 28.71 3.67
C LEU A 143 -16.53 28.83 2.45
N THR A 144 -17.74 29.31 2.71
CA THR A 144 -18.75 29.62 1.69
C THR A 144 -18.39 30.94 1.00
N GLU A 145 -17.27 30.99 0.26
CA GLU A 145 -16.97 32.13 -0.63
C GLU A 145 -17.57 31.93 -2.03
N ARG A 146 -18.25 30.80 -2.29
CA ARG A 146 -18.83 30.51 -3.61
C ARG A 146 -20.14 31.24 -3.96
N LEU A 147 -20.68 32.11 -3.12
CA LEU A 147 -21.93 32.83 -3.41
C LEU A 147 -21.81 34.37 -3.47
N ALA A 148 -20.76 34.97 -2.92
CA ALA A 148 -20.57 36.42 -2.95
C ALA A 148 -19.87 36.91 -4.23
N GLU A 149 -18.86 36.20 -4.74
CA GLU A 149 -18.13 36.62 -5.95
C GLU A 149 -18.94 36.43 -7.24
N VAL A 150 -19.84 35.45 -7.31
CA VAL A 150 -20.67 35.21 -8.52
C VAL A 150 -21.77 36.27 -8.68
N GLN A 151 -22.12 36.99 -7.61
CA GLN A 151 -23.05 38.14 -7.70
C GLN A 151 -22.30 39.46 -7.96
N ALA A 152 -21.04 39.60 -7.53
CA ALA A 152 -20.23 40.76 -7.85
C ALA A 152 -19.77 40.79 -9.33
N ILE A 153 -19.56 39.63 -9.96
CA ILE A 153 -19.12 39.51 -11.37
C ILE A 153 -20.29 39.73 -12.37
N LYS A 154 -21.53 39.90 -11.91
CA LYS A 154 -22.70 40.09 -12.79
C LYS A 154 -23.19 41.55 -12.93
N GLN A 155 -22.50 42.53 -12.35
CA GLN A 155 -22.93 43.95 -12.41
C GLN A 155 -21.97 44.93 -13.08
N GLU A 156 -20.80 44.50 -13.56
CA GLU A 156 -19.90 45.34 -14.37
C GLU A 156 -19.63 44.67 -15.72
N ASP A 157 -20.60 44.75 -16.63
CA ASP A 157 -20.31 44.62 -18.07
C ASP A 157 -21.47 45.23 -18.88
N GLN A 158 -21.58 46.56 -18.83
CA GLN A 158 -22.19 47.35 -19.89
C GLN A 158 -21.31 48.58 -20.17
N SER A 159 -20.32 48.41 -21.07
CA SER A 159 -20.05 49.28 -22.23
C SER A 159 -18.56 49.24 -22.66
N PRO A 160 -18.25 49.51 -23.96
CA PRO A 160 -17.08 48.95 -24.62
C PRO A 160 -15.97 49.98 -25.00
N SER A 161 -14.84 49.43 -25.47
CA SER A 161 -13.65 50.05 -26.12
C SER A 161 -12.46 50.33 -25.18
N LEU A 162 -11.18 50.11 -25.52
CA LEU A 162 -10.48 50.23 -26.80
C LEU A 162 -9.07 49.57 -26.75
N LYS A 163 -8.79 48.66 -27.69
CA LYS A 163 -7.55 48.39 -28.48
C LYS A 163 -6.13 48.18 -27.89
N TYR A 164 -5.42 47.33 -28.67
CA TYR A 164 -3.97 47.05 -28.84
C TYR A 164 -3.35 46.09 -27.81
N GLY A 165 -2.69 44.97 -28.14
CA GLY A 165 -2.09 44.37 -29.35
C GLY A 165 -0.87 43.58 -28.82
N ILE A 166 -0.56 42.34 -29.19
CA ILE A 166 0.00 41.86 -30.46
C ILE A 166 0.13 40.32 -30.34
N GLU A 167 -0.35 39.63 -31.39
CA GLU A 167 0.13 38.40 -32.06
C GLU A 167 1.11 37.45 -31.34
N ASN A 168 0.77 36.15 -31.26
CA ASN A 168 1.23 35.17 -32.24
C ASN A 168 0.72 33.74 -31.94
N GLU A 169 0.39 33.05 -33.03
CA GLU A 169 -0.11 31.68 -33.07
C GLU A 169 0.95 30.60 -32.76
N ALA A 170 0.40 29.42 -32.41
CA ALA A 170 0.91 28.07 -32.65
C ALA A 170 1.87 27.47 -31.62
N PHE A 171 1.29 26.82 -30.60
CA PHE A 171 1.75 25.52 -30.12
C PHE A 171 0.53 24.62 -29.85
N ARG A 172 0.24 23.73 -30.82
CA ARG A 172 -0.63 22.58 -30.61
C ARG A 172 0.15 21.54 -29.81
N ASP A 173 0.01 21.56 -28.49
CA ASP A 173 0.42 20.43 -27.67
C ASP A 173 -0.73 19.45 -27.49
N TYR A 174 -0.46 18.24 -27.97
CA TYR A 174 -1.27 17.04 -27.89
C TYR A 174 -1.70 16.78 -26.45
N VAL A 175 -2.98 17.00 -26.15
CA VAL A 175 -3.63 16.37 -25.00
C VAL A 175 -3.87 14.91 -25.38
N PRO A 176 -3.25 13.92 -24.71
CA PRO A 176 -3.68 12.55 -24.85
C PRO A 176 -5.13 12.48 -24.36
N LYS A 177 -6.04 12.05 -25.24
CA LYS A 177 -7.37 11.58 -24.83
C LYS A 177 -7.17 10.44 -23.84
N VAL A 178 -7.10 10.75 -22.55
CA VAL A 178 -7.34 9.77 -21.49
C VAL A 178 -8.81 9.41 -21.63
N ILE A 179 -9.06 8.27 -22.24
CA ILE A 179 -10.37 7.62 -22.17
C ILE A 179 -10.68 7.51 -20.68
N ALA A 180 -11.77 8.12 -20.24
CA ALA A 180 -12.29 7.97 -18.88
C ALA A 180 -12.66 6.49 -18.69
N ASP A 181 -11.69 5.69 -18.26
CA ASP A 181 -11.91 4.32 -17.86
C ASP A 181 -12.64 4.36 -16.52
N GLN A 182 -13.85 3.82 -16.47
CA GLN A 182 -14.66 3.81 -15.26
C GLN A 182 -14.14 2.67 -14.40
N SER A 183 -13.24 2.95 -13.46
CA SER A 183 -12.85 1.93 -12.48
C SER A 183 -13.99 1.69 -11.47
N SER A 184 -14.04 0.50 -10.89
CA SER A 184 -14.96 0.08 -9.84
C SER A 184 -14.19 -0.69 -8.76
N CYS A 185 -14.64 -0.57 -7.52
CA CYS A 185 -14.17 -1.32 -6.36
C CYS A 185 -15.22 -2.38 -5.98
N LEU A 186 -14.76 -3.60 -5.71
CA LEU A 186 -15.57 -4.68 -5.19
C LEU A 186 -15.10 -5.00 -3.76
N SER A 187 -16.02 -4.97 -2.81
CA SER A 187 -15.82 -5.43 -1.43
C SER A 187 -16.71 -6.63 -1.14
N LEU A 188 -16.13 -7.68 -0.57
CA LEU A 188 -16.83 -8.91 -0.19
C LEU A 188 -16.70 -9.11 1.31
N GLU A 189 -17.81 -9.37 1.99
CA GLU A 189 -17.85 -9.71 3.41
C GLU A 189 -18.57 -11.04 3.63
N VAL A 190 -17.94 -11.98 4.33
CA VAL A 190 -18.59 -13.23 4.72
C VAL A 190 -19.53 -12.95 5.88
N ILE A 191 -20.84 -12.94 5.62
CA ILE A 191 -21.88 -12.61 6.61
C ILE A 191 -22.41 -13.85 7.36
N SER A 192 -22.20 -15.05 6.83
CA SER A 192 -22.59 -16.32 7.46
C SER A 192 -21.62 -17.45 7.10
N GLY A 193 -21.55 -18.47 7.96
CA GLY A 193 -20.68 -19.65 7.80
C GLY A 193 -19.45 -19.64 8.72
N PRO A 194 -18.57 -20.65 8.61
CA PRO A 194 -17.40 -20.82 9.48
C PRO A 194 -16.39 -19.66 9.43
N CYS A 195 -16.39 -18.89 8.35
CA CYS A 195 -15.48 -17.76 8.13
C CYS A 195 -16.17 -16.39 8.26
N ARG A 196 -17.30 -16.31 8.99
CA ARG A 196 -18.02 -15.05 9.22
C ARG A 196 -17.09 -13.94 9.69
N GLY A 197 -17.20 -12.76 9.08
CA GLY A 197 -16.38 -11.57 9.32
C GLY A 197 -15.14 -11.46 8.43
N LEU A 198 -14.80 -12.49 7.66
CA LEU A 198 -13.73 -12.39 6.67
C LEU A 198 -14.12 -11.43 5.54
N ARG A 199 -13.18 -10.57 5.13
CA ARG A 199 -13.41 -9.55 4.10
C ARG A 199 -12.29 -9.49 3.09
N CYS A 200 -12.61 -9.12 1.86
CA CYS A 200 -11.62 -8.76 0.85
C CYS A 200 -12.12 -7.64 -0.04
N THR A 201 -11.19 -6.88 -0.61
CA THR A 201 -11.49 -5.76 -1.49
C THR A 201 -10.55 -5.80 -2.69
N VAL A 202 -11.11 -5.59 -3.89
CA VAL A 202 -10.35 -5.59 -5.14
C VAL A 202 -10.82 -4.46 -6.05
N GLN A 203 -9.86 -3.85 -6.77
CA GLN A 203 -10.13 -2.81 -7.75
C GLN A 203 -10.20 -3.44 -9.15
N SER A 204 -11.12 -2.97 -9.98
CA SER A 204 -11.27 -3.34 -11.41
C SER A 204 -9.99 -3.15 -12.24
N THR A 205 -9.13 -2.20 -11.85
CA THR A 205 -7.85 -1.90 -12.51
C THR A 205 -6.68 -2.71 -11.95
N SER A 206 -6.92 -3.56 -10.95
CA SER A 206 -5.88 -4.36 -10.30
C SER A 206 -5.45 -5.53 -11.19
N ALA A 207 -4.38 -5.35 -11.95
CA ALA A 207 -3.80 -6.40 -12.79
C ALA A 207 -3.23 -7.59 -11.98
N SER A 208 -2.90 -7.40 -10.70
CA SER A 208 -2.38 -8.44 -9.82
C SER A 208 -3.44 -9.11 -8.93
N GLY A 209 -4.61 -8.47 -8.77
CA GLY A 209 -5.69 -8.97 -7.92
C GLY A 209 -6.85 -9.60 -8.68
N LEU A 210 -6.81 -9.58 -10.01
CA LEU A 210 -7.84 -10.16 -10.87
C LEU A 210 -7.26 -11.24 -11.79
N PRO A 211 -8.00 -12.33 -12.05
CA PRO A 211 -9.32 -12.62 -11.50
C PRO A 211 -9.25 -13.05 -10.02
N LEU A 212 -10.19 -12.57 -9.20
CA LEU A 212 -10.27 -12.89 -7.78
C LEU A 212 -10.84 -14.29 -7.59
N THR A 213 -10.07 -15.20 -7.02
CA THR A 213 -10.49 -16.58 -6.78
C THR A 213 -11.02 -16.78 -5.36
N LEU A 214 -12.16 -17.44 -5.23
CA LEU A 214 -12.80 -17.80 -3.96
C LEU A 214 -12.76 -19.31 -3.78
N GLY A 215 -12.33 -19.79 -2.61
CA GLY A 215 -12.29 -21.23 -2.39
C GLY A 215 -11.67 -21.63 -1.07
N ARG A 216 -11.63 -22.94 -0.81
CA ARG A 216 -11.13 -23.49 0.45
C ARG A 216 -9.61 -23.55 0.54
N VAL A 217 -8.92 -23.67 -0.61
CA VAL A 217 -7.45 -23.79 -0.64
C VAL A 217 -6.87 -23.14 -1.90
N SER A 218 -5.69 -22.53 -1.78
CA SER A 218 -4.96 -21.94 -2.93
C SER A 218 -5.82 -20.97 -3.76
N SER A 219 -6.54 -20.10 -3.06
CA SER A 219 -7.44 -19.06 -3.61
C SER A 219 -7.10 -17.71 -2.96
N ASP A 220 -7.52 -16.60 -3.56
CA ASP A 220 -7.27 -15.25 -3.03
C ASP A 220 -8.11 -14.97 -1.78
N LEU A 221 -9.39 -15.37 -1.79
CA LEU A 221 -10.24 -15.43 -0.60
C LEU A 221 -10.34 -16.88 -0.13
N VAL A 222 -9.58 -17.23 0.92
CA VAL A 222 -9.55 -18.58 1.49
C VAL A 222 -10.62 -18.77 2.56
N LEU A 223 -11.62 -19.60 2.26
CA LEU A 223 -12.72 -19.94 3.16
C LEU A 223 -12.51 -21.33 3.77
N LYS A 224 -12.17 -21.39 5.06
CA LYS A 224 -12.01 -22.64 5.83
C LYS A 224 -13.36 -23.30 6.14
N ASP A 225 -14.10 -23.65 5.10
CA ASP A 225 -15.42 -24.26 5.16
C ASP A 225 -15.43 -25.54 4.31
N SER A 226 -15.77 -26.69 4.92
CA SER A 226 -15.76 -28.00 4.24
C SER A 226 -16.72 -28.05 3.05
N GLU A 227 -17.79 -27.26 3.08
CA GLU A 227 -18.78 -27.17 1.99
C GLU A 227 -18.26 -26.37 0.79
N VAL A 228 -17.14 -25.66 0.94
CA VAL A 228 -16.50 -24.88 -0.11
C VAL A 228 -15.43 -25.72 -0.82
N SER A 229 -15.49 -25.76 -2.16
CA SER A 229 -14.49 -26.43 -3.00
C SER A 229 -13.14 -25.72 -2.97
N GLY A 230 -12.06 -26.43 -3.31
CA GLY A 230 -10.69 -25.87 -3.26
C GLY A 230 -10.55 -24.57 -4.06
N LYS A 231 -10.92 -24.63 -5.35
CA LYS A 231 -11.26 -23.46 -6.17
C LYS A 231 -12.75 -23.54 -6.44
N HIS A 232 -13.53 -22.64 -5.86
CA HIS A 232 -14.98 -22.74 -5.85
C HIS A 232 -15.60 -21.84 -6.91
N ALA A 233 -15.25 -20.55 -6.84
CA ALA A 233 -15.79 -19.54 -7.72
C ALA A 233 -14.70 -18.52 -8.05
N MET A 234 -14.94 -17.74 -9.09
CA MET A 234 -14.05 -16.70 -9.57
C MET A 234 -14.86 -15.45 -9.85
N ILE A 235 -14.34 -14.29 -9.46
CA ILE A 235 -14.90 -12.99 -9.79
C ILE A 235 -13.91 -12.24 -10.66
N ASN A 236 -14.38 -11.68 -11.76
CA ASN A 236 -13.56 -10.88 -12.65
C ASN A 236 -14.26 -9.59 -13.06
N TRP A 237 -13.47 -8.60 -13.46
CA TRP A 237 -13.98 -7.38 -14.06
C TRP A 237 -14.11 -7.57 -15.58
N ASN A 238 -15.32 -7.42 -16.11
CA ASN A 238 -15.55 -7.41 -17.54
C ASN A 238 -15.32 -5.99 -18.08
N VAL A 239 -14.20 -5.80 -18.79
CA VAL A 239 -13.80 -4.48 -19.33
C VAL A 239 -14.79 -3.95 -20.36
N ASP A 240 -15.36 -4.83 -21.21
CA ASP A 240 -16.28 -4.44 -22.28
C ASP A 240 -17.64 -4.00 -21.71
N ARG A 241 -18.15 -4.74 -20.72
CA ARG A 241 -19.44 -4.48 -20.08
C ARG A 241 -19.36 -3.53 -18.89
N LYS A 242 -18.14 -3.26 -18.41
CA LYS A 242 -17.84 -2.46 -17.21
C LYS A 242 -18.60 -2.92 -15.97
N LYS A 243 -18.61 -4.23 -15.76
CA LYS A 243 -19.39 -4.90 -14.72
C LYS A 243 -18.58 -6.02 -14.09
N TRP A 244 -18.86 -6.31 -12.82
CA TRP A 244 -18.30 -7.47 -12.13
C TRP A 244 -19.06 -8.73 -12.52
N GLU A 245 -18.35 -9.79 -12.83
CA GLU A 245 -18.92 -11.08 -13.21
C GLU A 245 -18.41 -12.18 -12.27
N LEU A 246 -19.33 -12.96 -11.72
CA LEU A 246 -19.10 -14.13 -10.89
C LEU A 246 -19.26 -15.39 -11.74
N LEU A 247 -18.37 -16.35 -11.54
CA LEU A 247 -18.35 -17.63 -12.23
C LEU A 247 -18.18 -18.76 -11.23
N ASP A 248 -19.04 -19.78 -11.29
CA ASP A 248 -18.81 -21.05 -10.59
C ASP A 248 -17.76 -21.88 -11.35
N MET A 249 -16.73 -22.36 -10.65
CA MET A 249 -15.62 -23.09 -11.26
C MET A 249 -15.82 -24.62 -11.29
N GLY A 250 -17.07 -25.09 -11.29
CA GLY A 250 -17.40 -26.50 -11.20
C GLY A 250 -17.36 -27.01 -9.76
N SER A 251 -17.92 -26.21 -8.85
CA SER A 251 -17.94 -26.53 -7.42
C SER A 251 -18.81 -27.76 -7.13
N LEU A 252 -18.47 -28.51 -6.07
CA LEU A 252 -19.20 -29.73 -5.72
C LEU A 252 -20.62 -29.45 -5.22
N ASN A 253 -20.77 -28.41 -4.41
CA ASN A 253 -22.02 -28.06 -3.75
C ASN A 253 -22.77 -26.92 -4.44
N GLY A 254 -22.21 -26.39 -5.54
CA GLY A 254 -22.77 -25.28 -6.29
C GLY A 254 -22.49 -23.91 -5.65
N THR A 255 -22.70 -22.88 -6.48
CA THR A 255 -22.73 -21.48 -6.08
C THR A 255 -24.13 -20.94 -6.33
N LEU A 256 -24.69 -20.21 -5.36
CA LEU A 256 -25.95 -19.49 -5.48
C LEU A 256 -25.68 -17.98 -5.49
N LEU A 257 -26.35 -17.25 -6.37
CA LEU A 257 -26.42 -15.78 -6.35
C LEU A 257 -27.86 -15.38 -6.04
N ASN A 258 -28.08 -14.69 -4.91
CA ASN A 258 -29.42 -14.32 -4.42
C ASN A 258 -30.38 -15.52 -4.45
N GLU A 259 -29.95 -16.63 -3.84
CA GLU A 259 -30.69 -17.91 -3.76
C GLU A 259 -30.90 -18.63 -5.11
N ARG A 260 -30.37 -18.11 -6.22
CA ARG A 260 -30.48 -18.75 -7.54
C ARG A 260 -29.18 -19.46 -7.91
N PRO A 261 -29.20 -20.73 -8.32
CA PRO A 261 -28.00 -21.46 -8.72
C PRO A 261 -27.41 -20.88 -10.01
N ILE A 262 -26.10 -20.68 -10.00
CA ILE A 262 -25.32 -20.22 -11.17
C ILE A 262 -24.31 -21.27 -11.66
N ASN A 263 -24.23 -22.42 -10.97
CA ASN A 263 -23.44 -23.56 -11.42
C ASN A 263 -24.02 -24.15 -12.72
N HIS A 264 -23.18 -24.90 -13.43
CA HIS A 264 -23.62 -25.60 -14.64
C HIS A 264 -24.82 -26.53 -14.33
N PRO A 265 -25.86 -26.57 -15.18
CA PRO A 265 -27.09 -27.34 -14.93
C PRO A 265 -26.87 -28.85 -14.82
N ASP A 266 -25.80 -29.35 -15.45
CA ASP A 266 -25.30 -30.71 -15.23
C ASP A 266 -24.29 -30.73 -14.07
N SER A 267 -24.78 -30.63 -12.83
CA SER A 267 -23.96 -30.55 -11.61
C SER A 267 -22.98 -31.72 -11.42
N GLY A 268 -23.19 -32.86 -12.08
CA GLY A 268 -22.31 -34.03 -12.00
C GLY A 268 -21.02 -33.90 -12.83
N SER A 269 -21.03 -33.04 -13.85
CA SER A 269 -19.95 -32.91 -14.83
C SER A 269 -18.76 -32.06 -14.38
N ARG A 270 -18.89 -31.34 -13.24
CA ARG A 270 -17.90 -30.35 -12.74
C ARG A 270 -17.49 -29.31 -13.79
N HIS A 271 -18.37 -29.01 -14.74
CA HIS A 271 -18.16 -27.94 -15.70
C HIS A 271 -18.32 -26.58 -15.03
N TRP A 272 -17.62 -25.59 -15.58
CA TRP A 272 -17.78 -24.20 -15.15
C TRP A 272 -19.19 -23.72 -15.50
N GLY A 273 -19.76 -22.89 -14.63
CA GLY A 273 -21.01 -22.19 -14.92
C GLY A 273 -20.82 -21.15 -16.02
N ASP A 274 -21.88 -20.41 -16.33
CA ASP A 274 -21.77 -19.22 -17.16
C ASP A 274 -21.43 -18.01 -16.26
N PRO A 275 -20.65 -17.03 -16.74
CA PRO A 275 -20.43 -15.79 -16.00
C PRO A 275 -21.76 -15.05 -15.77
N VAL A 276 -22.04 -14.72 -14.52
CA VAL A 276 -23.23 -13.97 -14.11
C VAL A 276 -22.81 -12.63 -13.53
N GLU A 277 -23.48 -11.57 -13.95
CA GLU A 277 -23.24 -10.23 -13.42
C GLU A 277 -23.61 -10.16 -11.93
N ILE A 278 -22.76 -9.52 -11.13
CA ILE A 278 -23.01 -9.21 -9.72
C ILE A 278 -23.08 -7.70 -9.49
N SER A 279 -23.94 -7.29 -8.57
CA SER A 279 -24.27 -5.90 -8.24
C SER A 279 -24.13 -5.62 -6.75
N ASN A 280 -24.09 -4.33 -6.39
CA ASN A 280 -24.09 -3.89 -5.00
C ASN A 280 -25.34 -4.40 -4.27
N GLY A 281 -25.15 -5.05 -3.13
CA GLY A 281 -26.22 -5.62 -2.31
C GLY A 281 -26.48 -7.11 -2.56
N ASP A 282 -25.84 -7.73 -3.55
CA ASP A 282 -26.03 -9.15 -3.83
C ASP A 282 -25.45 -10.05 -2.73
N ILE A 283 -26.03 -11.24 -2.59
CA ILE A 283 -25.54 -12.27 -1.68
C ILE A 283 -25.10 -13.48 -2.52
N VAL A 284 -23.82 -13.84 -2.38
CA VAL A 284 -23.22 -15.03 -2.98
C VAL A 284 -23.09 -16.11 -1.92
N THR A 285 -23.74 -17.25 -2.13
CA THR A 285 -23.59 -18.41 -1.27
C THR A 285 -22.68 -19.42 -1.94
N LEU A 286 -21.55 -19.73 -1.30
CA LEU A 286 -20.64 -20.80 -1.72
C LEU A 286 -20.95 -22.07 -0.94
N GLY A 287 -21.31 -23.13 -1.64
CA GLY A 287 -21.81 -24.35 -1.03
C GLY A 287 -23.16 -24.10 -0.36
N THR A 288 -23.33 -24.57 0.88
CA THR A 288 -24.61 -24.47 1.60
C THR A 288 -24.57 -23.55 2.82
N THR A 289 -23.38 -23.10 3.21
CA THR A 289 -23.12 -22.51 4.54
C THR A 289 -22.47 -21.13 4.50
N SER A 290 -21.65 -20.84 3.49
CA SER A 290 -20.88 -19.59 3.41
C SER A 290 -21.62 -18.54 2.58
N ASN A 291 -22.23 -17.56 3.24
CA ASN A 291 -22.88 -16.43 2.57
C ASN A 291 -21.95 -15.22 2.56
N ILE A 292 -21.80 -14.61 1.40
CA ILE A 292 -20.92 -13.49 1.14
C ILE A 292 -21.77 -12.32 0.63
N TYR A 293 -21.73 -11.19 1.33
CA TYR A 293 -22.35 -9.95 0.91
C TYR A 293 -21.42 -9.21 -0.06
N VAL A 294 -21.99 -8.75 -1.17
CA VAL A 294 -21.30 -8.04 -2.24
C VAL A 294 -21.59 -6.55 -2.13
N SER A 295 -20.54 -5.75 -2.00
CA SER A 295 -20.62 -4.29 -2.16
C SER A 295 -19.81 -3.85 -3.36
N VAL A 296 -20.45 -3.15 -4.29
CA VAL A 296 -19.81 -2.61 -5.51
C VAL A 296 -19.91 -1.10 -5.45
N THR A 297 -18.77 -0.43 -5.59
CA THR A 297 -18.69 1.03 -5.63
C THR A 297 -18.08 1.46 -6.96
N SER A 298 -18.72 2.40 -7.67
CA SER A 298 -18.16 2.95 -8.91
C SER A 298 -17.13 4.04 -8.64
N GLU A 299 -16.15 4.27 -9.52
CA GLU A 299 -15.20 5.38 -9.37
C GLU A 299 -15.89 6.76 -9.38
N SER A 300 -17.07 6.88 -10.00
CA SER A 300 -17.91 8.08 -9.87
C SER A 300 -18.43 8.29 -8.45
N GLU A 301 -18.80 7.22 -7.74
CA GLU A 301 -19.20 7.24 -6.33
C GLU A 301 -17.99 7.39 -5.40
N ILE A 302 -16.86 6.76 -5.69
CA ILE A 302 -15.60 6.91 -4.93
C ILE A 302 -15.05 8.34 -5.07
N LYS A 303 -15.09 8.95 -6.26
CA LYS A 303 -14.70 10.37 -6.47
C LYS A 303 -15.71 11.36 -5.90
N THR A 304 -16.98 10.98 -5.74
CA THR A 304 -17.95 11.81 -4.99
C THR A 304 -17.85 11.61 -3.47
N GLN A 305 -17.28 10.49 -3.00
CA GLN A 305 -17.12 10.18 -1.57
C GLN A 305 -15.77 10.59 -0.98
N ILE A 306 -14.66 10.61 -1.73
CA ILE A 306 -13.37 11.11 -1.23
C ILE A 306 -13.31 12.62 -1.51
N PRO A 307 -13.41 13.48 -0.49
CA PRO A 307 -13.49 14.93 -0.68
C PRO A 307 -12.13 15.59 -0.98
N PHE A 308 -11.07 14.80 -1.14
CA PHE A 308 -9.69 15.23 -1.33
C PHE A 308 -8.91 14.28 -2.25
N SER A 309 -7.78 14.73 -2.77
CA SER A 309 -6.85 13.88 -3.53
C SER A 309 -5.80 13.28 -2.61
N VAL A 310 -5.45 12.01 -2.85
CA VAL A 310 -4.40 11.29 -2.09
C VAL A 310 -3.33 10.82 -3.04
N GLY A 311 -2.07 11.01 -2.66
CA GLY A 311 -0.90 10.45 -3.33
C GLY A 311 0.00 9.76 -2.31
N MET A 312 0.49 8.58 -2.63
CA MET A 312 1.43 7.82 -1.81
C MET A 312 2.58 7.34 -2.67
N ALA A 313 3.79 7.39 -2.12
CA ALA A 313 5.00 6.90 -2.76
C ALA A 313 5.90 6.25 -1.71
N SER A 314 6.60 5.20 -2.10
CA SER A 314 7.57 4.50 -1.26
C SER A 314 8.71 4.03 -2.13
N ASP A 315 9.93 4.22 -1.65
CA ASP A 315 11.15 3.82 -2.35
C ASP A 315 12.04 2.99 -1.42
N PRO A 316 12.61 1.88 -1.88
CA PRO A 316 13.52 1.08 -1.07
C PRO A 316 14.77 1.89 -0.73
N MET A 317 15.32 1.66 0.46
CA MET A 317 16.58 2.27 0.87
C MET A 317 17.64 2.14 -0.23
N ALA A 318 18.31 3.24 -0.55
CA ALA A 318 19.45 3.23 -1.45
C ALA A 318 20.51 2.24 -0.92
N LEU A 319 21.14 1.51 -1.84
CA LEU A 319 22.19 0.52 -1.54
C LEU A 319 23.16 1.09 -0.47
N ARG A 320 23.33 0.39 0.66
CA ARG A 320 24.47 0.67 1.54
C ARG A 320 25.77 0.52 0.72
N ARG A 321 26.79 1.33 1.02
CA ARG A 321 28.13 1.20 0.43
C ARG A 321 28.55 -0.27 0.52
N GLY A 322 28.64 -0.98 -0.62
CA GLY A 322 29.03 -2.41 -0.65
C GLY A 322 28.00 -3.42 -1.18
N GLY A 323 26.86 -3.01 -1.74
CA GLY A 323 26.27 -3.76 -2.88
C GLY A 323 25.18 -4.82 -2.62
N LYS A 324 24.36 -4.72 -1.58
CA LYS A 324 23.09 -5.48 -1.50
C LYS A 324 21.89 -4.55 -1.33
N LYS A 325 20.85 -4.77 -2.15
CA LYS A 325 19.55 -4.11 -2.01
C LYS A 325 18.92 -4.58 -0.71
N LEU A 326 18.60 -3.64 0.18
CA LEU A 326 17.87 -3.96 1.41
C LEU A 326 16.39 -4.20 1.06
N PRO A 327 15.69 -5.07 1.81
CA PRO A 327 14.25 -5.18 1.69
C PRO A 327 13.58 -3.85 2.02
N MET A 328 12.42 -3.58 1.41
CA MET A 328 11.55 -2.47 1.80
C MET A 328 10.80 -2.91 3.06
N GLU A 329 11.10 -2.29 4.21
CA GLU A 329 10.46 -2.60 5.49
C GLU A 329 9.34 -1.60 5.83
N ASP A 330 9.32 -0.40 5.22
CA ASP A 330 8.23 0.56 5.40
C ASP A 330 6.96 0.13 4.65
N VAL A 331 5.83 0.37 5.30
CA VAL A 331 4.49 0.13 4.76
C VAL A 331 3.67 1.41 4.95
N CYS A 332 3.12 1.95 3.86
CA CYS A 332 2.12 3.01 3.91
C CYS A 332 0.75 2.48 3.50
N TYR A 333 -0.31 3.03 4.09
CA TYR A 333 -1.68 2.61 3.82
C TYR A 333 -2.67 3.76 3.94
N PHE A 334 -3.75 3.68 3.17
CA PHE A 334 -4.82 4.65 3.17
C PHE A 334 -6.16 3.95 3.00
N HIS A 335 -7.14 4.28 3.84
CA HIS A 335 -8.51 3.79 3.75
C HIS A 335 -9.50 4.95 3.93
N TRP A 336 -10.31 5.22 2.91
CA TRP A 336 -11.49 6.08 2.97
C TRP A 336 -12.51 5.58 1.94
N PRO A 337 -13.80 5.46 2.30
CA PRO A 337 -14.31 5.46 3.67
C PRO A 337 -13.81 4.25 4.47
N LEU A 338 -13.82 4.34 5.80
CA LEU A 338 -13.75 3.17 6.66
C LEU A 338 -15.08 2.39 6.58
N PRO A 339 -15.06 1.05 6.48
CA PRO A 339 -16.28 0.24 6.40
C PRO A 339 -17.21 0.49 7.59
N SER A 340 -18.52 0.59 7.35
CA SER A 340 -19.56 0.81 8.37
C SER A 340 -19.49 2.16 9.12
N VAL A 341 -18.48 2.99 8.86
CA VAL A 341 -18.31 4.33 9.44
C VAL A 341 -17.81 5.30 8.37
N GLU A 342 -18.66 5.51 7.35
CA GLU A 342 -18.27 6.10 6.07
C GLU A 342 -17.75 7.55 6.13
N GLN A 343 -18.04 8.26 7.23
CA GLN A 343 -17.56 9.61 7.49
C GLN A 343 -16.11 9.67 8.02
N PHE A 344 -15.45 8.53 8.23
CA PHE A 344 -14.07 8.42 8.72
C PHE A 344 -13.15 7.79 7.68
N GLY A 345 -11.87 8.14 7.73
CA GLY A 345 -10.79 7.47 7.00
C GLY A 345 -9.46 7.58 7.73
N VAL A 346 -8.52 6.72 7.36
CA VAL A 346 -7.20 6.64 7.97
C VAL A 346 -6.10 6.68 6.92
N LEU A 347 -5.03 7.38 7.23
CA LEU A 347 -3.74 7.31 6.56
C LEU A 347 -2.71 6.86 7.59
N GLY A 348 -1.82 5.95 7.23
CA GLY A 348 -0.76 5.55 8.14
C GLY A 348 0.53 5.16 7.44
N ILE A 349 1.62 5.28 8.20
CA ILE A 349 2.96 4.83 7.82
C ILE A 349 3.53 4.04 8.99
N CYS A 350 4.09 2.87 8.67
CA CYS A 350 4.81 2.01 9.57
C CYS A 350 6.22 1.78 9.02
N ASP A 351 7.24 2.29 9.70
CA ASP A 351 8.64 2.02 9.39
C ASP A 351 9.06 0.73 10.14
N GLY A 352 9.20 -0.37 9.40
CA GLY A 352 9.55 -1.67 9.93
C GLY A 352 11.04 -1.76 10.27
N HIS A 353 11.37 -2.52 11.32
CA HIS A 353 12.75 -2.79 11.70
C HIS A 353 12.95 -4.21 12.20
N GLY A 354 14.00 -4.86 11.69
CA GLY A 354 14.26 -6.28 11.93
C GLY A 354 13.47 -7.20 10.99
N GLY A 355 12.72 -6.62 10.05
CA GLY A 355 11.84 -7.26 9.09
C GLY A 355 10.60 -6.41 8.82
N VAL A 356 9.77 -6.87 7.87
CA VAL A 356 8.56 -6.16 7.40
C VAL A 356 7.26 -6.70 8.01
N SER A 357 7.32 -7.82 8.73
CA SER A 357 6.16 -8.54 9.24
C SER A 357 5.38 -7.72 10.27
N ALA A 358 6.08 -7.00 11.16
CA ALA A 358 5.45 -6.08 12.11
C ALA A 358 4.72 -4.92 11.42
N ALA A 359 5.38 -4.22 10.48
CA ALA A 359 4.77 -3.12 9.72
C ALA A 359 3.56 -3.59 8.88
N ASN A 360 3.67 -4.76 8.22
CA ASN A 360 2.55 -5.38 7.52
C ASN A 360 1.39 -5.73 8.46
N SER A 361 1.68 -6.24 9.66
CA SER A 361 0.66 -6.60 10.65
C SER A 361 -0.07 -5.34 11.14
N ALA A 362 0.67 -4.31 11.55
CA ALA A 362 0.15 -3.04 12.03
C ALA A 362 -0.71 -2.34 10.96
N SER A 363 -0.24 -2.30 9.70
CA SER A 363 -0.96 -1.68 8.57
C SER A 363 -2.34 -2.28 8.30
N LYS A 364 -2.54 -3.56 8.65
CA LYS A 364 -3.82 -4.25 8.53
C LYS A 364 -4.65 -4.04 9.78
N LEU A 365 -4.08 -4.36 10.95
CA LEU A 365 -4.78 -4.41 12.24
C LEU A 365 -5.25 -3.02 12.72
N LEU A 366 -4.43 -1.98 12.61
CA LEU A 366 -4.77 -0.64 13.11
C LEU A 366 -6.07 -0.10 12.47
N PRO A 367 -6.22 -0.08 11.13
CA PRO A 367 -7.50 0.26 10.50
C PRO A 367 -8.67 -0.60 10.98
N GLU A 368 -8.49 -1.91 11.17
CA GLU A 368 -9.60 -2.77 11.64
C GLU A 368 -10.00 -2.46 13.08
N LYS A 369 -9.04 -2.26 13.99
CA LYS A 369 -9.33 -1.91 15.39
C LYS A 369 -10.01 -0.55 15.48
N ILE A 370 -9.52 0.45 14.75
CA ILE A 370 -10.16 1.77 14.68
C ILE A 370 -11.60 1.64 14.17
N THR A 371 -11.81 0.91 13.07
CA THR A 371 -13.15 0.67 12.49
C THR A 371 -14.07 -0.03 13.50
N SER A 372 -13.58 -1.06 14.18
CA SER A 372 -14.35 -1.82 15.16
C SER A 372 -14.75 -0.96 16.36
N ILE A 373 -13.85 -0.10 16.85
CA ILE A 373 -14.13 0.81 17.97
C ILE A 373 -15.15 1.87 17.54
N LEU A 374 -14.98 2.47 16.35
CA LEU A 374 -15.89 3.49 15.82
C LEU A 374 -17.25 2.92 15.37
N SER A 375 -17.37 1.61 15.19
CA SER A 375 -18.65 0.97 14.88
C SER A 375 -19.65 1.11 16.03
N ASP A 376 -19.18 1.20 17.28
CA ASP A 376 -19.99 1.58 18.43
C ASP A 376 -20.50 3.02 18.27
N SER A 377 -21.82 3.18 18.21
CA SER A 377 -22.46 4.48 18.00
C SER A 377 -22.15 5.47 19.12
N THR A 378 -22.03 5.01 20.36
CA THR A 378 -21.77 5.88 21.52
C THR A 378 -20.35 6.45 21.49
N VAL A 379 -19.38 5.64 21.08
CA VAL A 379 -17.99 6.09 20.87
C VAL A 379 -17.94 7.04 19.70
N ARG A 380 -18.58 6.69 18.58
CA ARG A 380 -18.64 7.53 17.39
C ARG A 380 -19.26 8.90 17.66
N GLU A 381 -20.40 8.95 18.34
CA GLU A 381 -21.06 10.20 18.73
C GLU A 381 -20.18 11.05 19.65
N ARG A 382 -19.43 10.43 20.56
CA ARG A 382 -18.46 11.14 21.40
C ARG A 382 -17.36 11.79 20.58
N VAL A 383 -16.75 11.05 19.64
CA VAL A 383 -15.71 11.59 18.76
C VAL A 383 -16.22 12.80 17.97
N LEU A 384 -17.44 12.71 17.42
CA LEU A 384 -18.02 13.79 16.64
C LEU A 384 -18.39 15.01 17.49
N SER A 385 -18.98 14.79 18.66
CA SER A 385 -19.41 15.87 19.55
C SER A 385 -18.25 16.57 20.26
N GLN A 386 -17.21 15.83 20.63
CA GLN A 386 -16.03 16.36 21.33
C GLN A 386 -14.88 16.73 20.39
N CYS A 387 -14.96 16.33 19.12
CA CYS A 387 -13.89 16.49 18.14
C CYS A 387 -12.56 15.86 18.60
N ASP A 388 -12.61 14.73 19.30
CA ASP A 388 -11.44 14.07 19.88
C ASP A 388 -11.56 12.53 19.74
N ALA A 389 -10.55 11.92 19.14
CA ALA A 389 -10.41 10.48 18.96
C ALA A 389 -9.23 9.89 19.77
N SER A 390 -8.70 10.62 20.76
CA SER A 390 -7.60 10.17 21.62
C SER A 390 -7.85 8.80 22.26
N ASP A 391 -9.06 8.58 22.80
CA ASP A 391 -9.44 7.30 23.39
C ASP A 391 -9.51 6.18 22.34
N VAL A 392 -9.99 6.49 21.13
CA VAL A 392 -10.03 5.53 20.01
C VAL A 392 -8.62 5.09 19.66
N PHE A 393 -7.67 6.03 19.54
CA PHE A 393 -6.27 5.70 19.28
C PHE A 393 -5.65 4.89 20.40
N ARG A 394 -5.83 5.30 21.67
CA ARG A 394 -5.27 4.59 22.82
C ARG A 394 -5.69 3.12 22.85
N VAL A 395 -6.99 2.86 22.64
CA VAL A 395 -7.53 1.50 22.61
C VAL A 395 -7.07 0.76 21.35
N ALA A 396 -7.07 1.40 20.17
CA ALA A 396 -6.69 0.76 18.92
C ALA A 396 -5.21 0.33 18.90
N PHE A 397 -4.30 1.17 19.38
CA PHE A 397 -2.87 0.83 19.47
C PHE A 397 -2.64 -0.30 20.48
N SER A 398 -3.26 -0.22 21.67
CA SER A 398 -3.18 -1.26 22.69
C SER A 398 -3.69 -2.62 22.19
N GLN A 399 -4.85 -2.64 21.53
CA GLN A 399 -5.42 -3.85 20.96
C GLN A 399 -4.63 -4.39 19.76
N THR A 400 -4.03 -3.50 18.96
CA THR A 400 -3.17 -3.89 17.84
C THR A 400 -1.94 -4.60 18.37
N GLU A 401 -1.21 -3.96 19.29
CA GLU A 401 -0.01 -4.53 19.92
C GLU A 401 -0.31 -5.92 20.52
N ALA A 402 -1.40 -6.03 21.29
CA ALA A 402 -1.82 -7.32 21.88
C ALA A 402 -2.23 -8.39 20.85
N SER A 403 -2.57 -7.99 19.62
CA SER A 403 -2.93 -8.91 18.53
C SER A 403 -1.75 -9.23 17.60
N MET A 404 -0.63 -8.53 17.70
CA MET A 404 0.56 -8.79 16.89
C MET A 404 1.36 -9.95 17.48
N ASP A 405 1.83 -10.84 16.61
CA ASP A 405 2.65 -12.00 16.97
C ASP A 405 4.02 -11.93 16.28
N ASN A 406 4.72 -10.81 16.47
CA ASN A 406 6.01 -10.51 15.83
C ASN A 406 7.12 -10.39 16.89
N HIS A 407 7.64 -11.52 17.37
CA HIS A 407 8.54 -11.57 18.53
C HIS A 407 9.92 -10.91 18.34
N TYR A 408 10.41 -10.80 17.09
CA TYR A 408 11.77 -10.30 16.79
C TYR A 408 11.81 -9.09 15.87
N GLU A 409 10.64 -8.66 15.40
CA GLU A 409 10.46 -7.52 14.50
C GLU A 409 9.64 -6.45 15.20
N GLY A 410 9.85 -5.19 14.84
CA GLY A 410 9.01 -4.10 15.31
C GLY A 410 8.75 -3.11 14.18
N CYS A 411 7.91 -2.13 14.44
CA CYS A 411 7.73 -1.01 13.53
C CYS A 411 7.36 0.26 14.29
N THR A 412 7.58 1.41 13.65
CA THR A 412 6.86 2.63 14.02
C THR A 412 5.39 2.51 13.60
N ALA A 413 4.56 3.43 14.09
CA ALA A 413 3.21 3.64 13.57
C ALA A 413 2.81 5.11 13.76
N THR A 414 2.76 5.85 12.66
CA THR A 414 2.15 7.18 12.60
C THR A 414 0.82 7.06 11.87
N VAL A 415 -0.29 7.38 12.53
CA VAL A 415 -1.64 7.22 11.99
C VAL A 415 -2.40 8.54 12.08
N LEU A 416 -2.90 9.00 10.95
CA LEU A 416 -3.79 10.14 10.82
C LEU A 416 -5.23 9.64 10.62
N LEU A 417 -6.11 9.95 11.57
CA LEU A 417 -7.56 9.76 11.42
C LEU A 417 -8.16 11.05 10.89
N ILE A 418 -8.93 10.94 9.81
CA ILE A 418 -9.64 12.03 9.17
C ILE A 418 -11.13 11.74 9.27
N TRP A 419 -11.96 12.73 9.61
CA TRP A 419 -13.41 12.56 9.59
C TRP A 419 -14.16 13.82 9.21
N THR A 420 -15.44 13.65 8.86
CA THR A 420 -16.36 14.76 8.60
C THR A 420 -17.56 14.73 9.55
N ASP A 421 -18.07 15.92 9.88
CA ASP A 421 -19.31 16.11 10.63
C ASP A 421 -20.57 16.09 9.74
N GLY A 422 -20.42 15.88 8.43
CA GLY A 422 -21.52 15.95 7.45
C GLY A 422 -21.87 17.37 6.99
N ASN A 423 -21.36 18.40 7.67
CA ASN A 423 -21.57 19.82 7.34
C ASN A 423 -20.39 20.41 6.56
N ARG A 424 -19.62 19.56 5.87
CA ARG A 424 -18.39 19.89 5.12
C ARG A 424 -17.24 20.39 6.00
N SER A 425 -17.28 20.18 7.32
CA SER A 425 -16.07 20.32 8.12
C SER A 425 -15.27 19.03 8.03
N PHE A 426 -13.95 19.15 7.97
CA PHE A 426 -13.01 18.06 8.09
C PHE A 426 -12.24 18.18 9.39
N PHE A 427 -12.00 17.05 10.02
CA PHE A 427 -11.21 16.96 11.23
C PHE A 427 -10.07 16.00 10.98
N ALA A 428 -8.92 16.30 11.56
CA ALA A 428 -7.72 15.48 11.44
C ALA A 428 -7.01 15.39 12.78
N GLN A 429 -6.79 14.17 13.26
CA GLN A 429 -6.02 13.92 14.48
C GLN A 429 -4.99 12.83 14.22
N CYS A 430 -3.78 13.02 14.75
CA CYS A 430 -2.66 12.11 14.55
C CYS A 430 -2.30 11.40 15.85
N ALA A 431 -2.03 10.11 15.77
CA ALA A 431 -1.34 9.35 16.80
C ALA A 431 0.03 8.91 16.27
N ASN A 432 1.03 8.85 17.16
CA ASN A 432 2.39 8.49 16.80
C ASN A 432 3.01 7.52 17.80
N LEU A 433 3.70 6.51 17.29
CA LEU A 433 4.58 5.63 18.04
C LEU A 433 5.88 5.45 17.25
N GLY A 434 6.99 5.97 17.77
CA GLY A 434 8.30 5.93 17.10
C GLY A 434 8.72 7.30 16.56
N ASP A 435 9.62 7.32 15.57
CA ASP A 435 10.25 8.54 15.08
C ASP A 435 9.84 8.91 13.63
N SER A 436 8.81 8.26 13.12
CA SER A 436 8.07 8.74 11.94
C SER A 436 7.29 10.04 12.28
N ALA A 437 7.01 10.86 11.26
CA ALA A 437 6.46 12.20 11.47
C ALA A 437 5.24 12.50 10.58
N CYS A 438 4.28 13.23 11.13
CA CYS A 438 3.17 13.81 10.39
C CYS A 438 3.23 15.34 10.47
N VAL A 439 3.09 15.99 9.33
CA VAL A 439 3.07 17.45 9.20
C VAL A 439 1.89 17.82 8.31
N ILE A 440 1.10 18.80 8.75
CA ILE A 440 -0.02 19.34 7.99
C ILE A 440 0.33 20.78 7.59
N ASN A 441 0.06 21.14 6.34
CA ASN A 441 0.21 22.51 5.86
C ASN A 441 -1.16 23.17 5.73
N VAL A 442 -1.36 24.25 6.47
CA VAL A 442 -2.58 25.04 6.52
C VAL A 442 -2.27 26.46 6.10
N HIS A 443 -2.82 26.92 4.98
CA HIS A 443 -2.60 28.28 4.48
C HIS A 443 -1.11 28.68 4.39
N GLY A 444 -0.23 27.73 4.04
CA GLY A 444 1.22 27.95 3.97
C GLY A 444 1.96 27.82 5.30
N LYS A 445 1.25 27.63 6.42
CA LYS A 445 1.82 27.35 7.74
C LYS A 445 1.95 25.85 7.94
N GLN A 446 3.18 25.37 8.16
CA GLN A 446 3.42 23.98 8.55
C GLN A 446 3.13 23.80 10.05
N ILE A 447 2.36 22.77 10.37
CA ILE A 447 1.96 22.37 11.71
C ILE A 447 2.49 20.96 11.93
N LYS A 448 3.38 20.78 12.91
CA LYS A 448 3.89 19.46 13.28
C LYS A 448 2.82 18.76 14.12
N MET A 449 2.35 17.60 13.66
CA MET A 449 1.28 16.85 14.33
C MET A 449 1.81 15.82 15.34
N THR A 450 3.11 15.53 15.29
CA THR A 450 3.73 14.46 16.09
C THR A 450 5.05 14.92 16.72
N GLU A 451 5.41 14.27 17.82
CA GLU A 451 6.77 14.32 18.37
C GLU A 451 7.46 12.97 18.15
N ASP A 452 8.74 13.02 17.83
CA ASP A 452 9.54 11.83 17.61
C ASP A 452 9.84 11.18 18.97
N HIS A 453 9.52 9.89 19.11
CA HIS A 453 9.87 9.12 20.30
C HIS A 453 11.32 8.63 20.17
N ARG A 454 12.27 9.49 20.53
CA ARG A 454 13.71 9.18 20.54
C ARG A 454 14.19 8.94 21.96
N ILE A 455 15.20 8.09 22.10
CA ILE A 455 15.88 7.85 23.38
C ILE A 455 16.58 9.10 23.92
N THR A 456 16.85 10.08 23.06
CA THR A 456 17.38 11.39 23.48
C THR A 456 16.30 12.35 23.94
N SER A 457 15.01 12.05 23.70
CA SER A 457 13.89 12.88 24.15
C SER A 457 13.77 12.80 25.67
N TYR A 458 13.63 13.95 26.32
CA TYR A 458 13.58 14.05 27.79
C TYR A 458 12.42 13.23 28.38
N SER A 459 11.23 13.32 27.79
CA SER A 459 10.03 12.57 28.20
C SER A 459 10.23 11.05 28.12
N GLU A 460 10.80 10.56 27.02
CA GLU A 460 11.05 9.13 26.83
C GLU A 460 12.13 8.61 27.79
N ARG A 461 13.19 9.39 28.02
CA ARG A 461 14.20 9.04 29.04
C ARG A 461 13.60 8.95 30.43
N LEU A 462 12.74 9.90 30.80
CA LEU A 462 12.04 9.89 32.09
C LEU A 462 11.19 8.61 32.21
N ARG A 463 10.40 8.30 31.18
CA ARG A 463 9.55 7.10 31.13
C ARG A 463 10.35 5.80 31.25
N ILE A 464 11.49 5.71 30.58
CA ILE A 464 12.37 4.53 30.66
C ILE A 464 12.98 4.39 32.07
N ASN A 465 13.44 5.51 32.66
CA ASN A 465 13.99 5.51 34.01
C ASN A 465 12.96 5.07 35.06
N GLU A 466 11.68 5.43 34.89
CA GLU A 466 10.60 5.01 35.78
C GLU A 466 10.30 3.50 35.69
N MET A 467 10.66 2.83 34.58
CA MET A 467 10.41 1.41 34.35
C MET A 467 11.50 0.48 34.92
N GLY A 468 12.61 1.02 35.44
CA GLY A 468 13.60 0.24 36.19
C GLY A 468 15.04 0.65 35.93
N GLU A 469 15.60 0.25 34.79
CA GLU A 469 17.03 0.43 34.50
C GLU A 469 17.27 1.77 33.77
N PRO A 470 17.89 2.76 34.44
CA PRO A 470 18.12 4.06 33.84
C PRO A 470 19.18 3.99 32.76
N LEU A 471 18.92 4.67 31.64
CA LEU A 471 19.90 4.81 30.57
C LEU A 471 21.06 5.71 31.03
N LYS A 472 22.29 5.32 30.71
CA LYS A 472 23.46 6.14 31.01
C LYS A 472 23.38 7.48 30.27
N GLU A 473 24.06 8.48 30.83
CA GLU A 473 24.17 9.79 30.20
C GLU A 473 24.86 9.64 28.83
N GLY A 474 24.28 10.25 27.79
CA GLY A 474 24.77 10.17 26.42
C GLY A 474 24.36 8.91 25.63
N GLU A 475 23.67 7.93 26.24
CA GLU A 475 23.12 6.81 25.49
C GLU A 475 22.03 7.26 24.51
N THR A 476 22.19 6.87 23.25
CA THR A 476 21.24 7.19 22.16
C THR A 476 20.49 5.96 21.67
N ARG A 477 20.72 4.79 22.30
CA ARG A 477 20.21 3.50 21.86
C ARG A 477 19.84 2.62 23.05
N LEU A 478 18.78 1.83 22.88
CA LEU A 478 18.26 0.87 23.85
C LEU A 478 18.59 -0.52 23.30
N CYS A 479 19.43 -1.27 24.01
CA CYS A 479 19.95 -2.56 23.55
C CYS A 479 20.57 -2.52 22.12
N GLY A 480 21.15 -1.38 21.72
CA GLY A 480 21.76 -1.19 20.40
C GLY A 480 20.83 -0.74 19.28
N LYS A 481 19.51 -0.58 19.52
CA LYS A 481 18.53 0.03 18.62
C LYS A 481 18.30 1.51 18.99
N GLY A 482 18.30 2.41 18.01
CA GLY A 482 18.25 3.86 18.22
C GLY A 482 17.07 4.51 17.53
#